data_AF-A0A2N6AWQ7-F1
#
_entry.id   AF-A0A2N6AWQ7-F1
#
_cell.length_a   1.000
_cell.length_b   1.000
_cell.length_c   1.000
_cell.angle_alpha   90.00
_cell.angle_beta   90.00
_cell.angle_gamma   90.00
#
_symmetry.space_group_name_H-M   'P 1'
#
loop_
_entity.id
_entity.type
_entity.pdbx_description
1 polymer ?
#
loop_
_entity_poly.entity_id
_entity_poly.type
_entity_poly.pdbx_seq_one_letter_code
_entity_poly.pdbx_strand_id
1 'polypeptide(L)'
;MIIETDDPVRFEKEVLRAFDYANSDFKTAFDTSDVTSIIVMLTRRIKANNSSKEMERIYSVGSDAASFLCFLLNLENEGVFRSVRLSPKVILLRLMGDVDRAIDRIESHFGAARGSFETLLDEKGAGTLIAFTEKSLQKSISISDMHPVSLFTESSSPSILGHLGIHSLEYLNLCLHNRDWNELDIKIYDSYGNFELHYRRLLFIVEALETGLILGESWGRDAASVFQSVGIYRVRLFTFLPPLEIKKILTGLEYLENGKRIVDMDLYAQKNKIRWTELRTPEVKEKAELGKMYHGLLLDRLSEKQAARFASLNAQAK
;
A
#
# COMPACT_ATOMS: atom_id res chain seq x y z
N MET A 1 4.86 18.92 -10.49
CA MET A 1 5.65 19.85 -11.35
C MET A 1 4.99 21.22 -11.31
N ILE A 2 5.78 22.30 -11.40
CA ILE A 2 5.27 23.67 -11.44
C ILE A 2 5.54 24.26 -12.84
N ILE A 3 4.54 24.88 -13.45
CA ILE A 3 4.62 25.46 -14.79
C ILE A 3 4.26 26.95 -14.72
N GLU A 4 5.12 27.78 -15.30
CA GLU A 4 4.87 29.21 -15.44
C GLU A 4 4.14 29.50 -16.76
N THR A 5 2.97 30.13 -16.70
CA THR A 5 2.23 30.54 -17.90
C THR A 5 1.46 31.85 -17.66
N ASP A 6 1.38 32.68 -18.70
CA ASP A 6 0.52 33.88 -18.71
C ASP A 6 -0.94 33.56 -18.99
N ASP A 7 -1.20 32.39 -19.58
CA ASP A 7 -2.54 31.95 -19.99
C ASP A 7 -2.82 30.52 -19.50
N PRO A 8 -3.16 30.36 -18.20
CA PRO A 8 -3.52 29.07 -17.63
C PRO A 8 -4.69 28.38 -18.33
N VAL A 9 -5.60 29.15 -18.94
CA VAL A 9 -6.78 28.64 -19.64
C VAL A 9 -6.37 28.00 -20.96
N ARG A 10 -5.49 28.65 -21.72
CA ARG A 10 -4.93 28.07 -22.95
C ARG A 10 -4.12 26.82 -22.64
N PHE A 11 -3.28 26.84 -21.62
CA PHE A 11 -2.51 25.66 -21.21
C PHE A 11 -3.43 24.48 -20.86
N GLU A 12 -4.46 24.73 -20.03
CA GLU A 12 -5.46 23.72 -19.67
C GLU A 12 -6.16 23.12 -20.89
N LYS A 13 -6.52 23.95 -21.88
CA LYS A 13 -7.15 23.49 -23.11
C LYS A 13 -6.26 22.57 -23.93
N GLU A 14 -4.95 22.80 -23.96
CA GLU A 14 -4.02 21.91 -24.63
C GLU A 14 -3.84 20.60 -23.86
N VAL A 15 -3.84 20.64 -22.52
CA VAL A 15 -3.83 19.42 -21.68
C VAL A 15 -5.11 18.61 -21.88
N LEU A 16 -6.29 19.24 -21.90
CA LEU A 16 -7.60 18.61 -22.17
C LEU A 16 -7.61 17.81 -23.49
N ARG A 17 -6.85 18.24 -24.49
CA ARG A 17 -6.80 17.59 -25.80
C ARG A 17 -5.92 16.34 -25.81
N ALA A 18 -4.94 16.28 -24.92
CA ALA A 18 -3.90 15.25 -24.94
C ALA A 18 -4.04 14.23 -23.81
N PHE A 19 -4.65 14.60 -22.67
CA PHE A 19 -4.72 13.77 -21.49
C PHE A 19 -6.05 13.91 -20.74
N ASP A 20 -6.45 12.82 -20.09
CA ASP A 20 -7.45 12.89 -19.02
C ASP A 20 -6.85 13.60 -17.80
N TYR A 21 -7.59 14.54 -17.22
CA TYR A 21 -7.19 15.20 -15.97
C TYR A 21 -8.39 15.55 -15.08
N ALA A 22 -8.10 15.80 -13.81
CA ALA A 22 -9.05 16.36 -12.86
C ALA A 22 -8.52 17.68 -12.27
N ASN A 23 -9.29 18.77 -12.39
CA ASN A 23 -8.99 20.05 -11.74
C ASN A 23 -9.47 20.01 -10.30
N SER A 24 -8.59 20.37 -9.36
CA SER A 24 -8.92 20.38 -7.93
C SER A 24 -7.89 21.18 -7.13
N ASP A 25 -8.09 21.28 -5.81
CA ASP A 25 -7.03 21.78 -4.92
C ASP A 25 -5.90 20.75 -4.77
N PHE A 26 -4.76 21.17 -4.19
CA PHE A 26 -3.59 20.29 -4.04
C PHE A 26 -3.90 19.01 -3.27
N LYS A 27 -4.67 19.12 -2.19
CA LYS A 27 -5.01 17.98 -1.33
C LYS A 27 -5.83 16.96 -2.11
N THR A 28 -6.87 17.41 -2.79
CA THR A 28 -7.75 16.56 -3.59
C THR A 28 -6.97 15.94 -4.76
N ALA A 29 -6.13 16.71 -5.44
CA ALA A 29 -5.26 16.21 -6.49
C ALA A 29 -4.32 15.11 -5.96
N PHE A 30 -3.73 15.31 -4.78
CA PHE A 30 -2.87 14.31 -4.15
C PHE A 30 -3.64 13.05 -3.75
N ASP A 31 -4.74 13.22 -3.02
CA ASP A 31 -5.55 12.13 -2.46
C ASP A 31 -6.22 11.26 -3.56
N THR A 32 -6.39 11.79 -4.78
CA THR A 32 -6.96 11.07 -5.92
C THR A 32 -5.92 10.54 -6.90
N SER A 33 -4.66 10.94 -6.75
CA SER A 33 -3.57 10.50 -7.64
C SER A 33 -3.07 9.11 -7.25
N ASP A 34 -2.58 8.39 -8.26
CA ASP A 34 -1.85 7.14 -8.07
C ASP A 34 -0.39 7.26 -8.55
N VAL A 35 0.33 6.13 -8.54
CA VAL A 35 1.74 6.06 -8.97
C VAL A 35 1.97 6.42 -10.44
N THR A 36 0.92 6.49 -11.25
CA THR A 36 0.98 6.84 -12.68
C THR A 36 0.51 8.26 -12.97
N SER A 37 0.11 8.99 -11.93
CA SER A 37 -0.42 10.33 -12.04
C SER A 37 0.67 11.39 -11.87
N ILE A 38 0.53 12.52 -12.56
CA ILE A 38 1.40 13.69 -12.40
C ILE A 38 0.56 14.85 -11.87
N ILE A 39 0.98 15.40 -10.74
CA ILE A 39 0.39 16.64 -10.23
C ILE A 39 1.07 17.83 -10.92
N VAL A 40 0.28 18.61 -11.64
CA VAL A 40 0.70 19.81 -12.37
C VAL A 40 0.12 21.03 -11.68
N MET A 41 0.99 21.98 -11.33
CA MET A 41 0.62 23.23 -10.67
C MET A 41 0.97 24.41 -11.60
N LEU A 42 0.00 25.27 -11.86
CA LEU A 42 0.18 26.46 -12.70
C LEU A 42 0.34 27.72 -11.86
N THR A 43 1.26 28.58 -12.29
CA THR A 43 1.46 29.91 -11.71
C THR A 43 1.83 30.92 -12.79
N ARG A 44 1.56 32.20 -12.55
CA ARG A 44 2.07 33.29 -13.42
C ARG A 44 3.56 33.57 -13.23
N ARG A 45 4.12 33.17 -12.09
CA ARG A 45 5.53 33.42 -11.80
C ARG A 45 6.10 32.39 -10.85
N ILE A 46 7.12 31.68 -11.31
CA ILE A 46 7.88 30.79 -10.44
C ILE A 46 8.76 31.64 -9.51
N LYS A 47 8.67 31.36 -8.21
CA LYS A 47 9.48 31.95 -7.13
C LYS A 47 10.46 30.90 -6.60
N ALA A 48 11.41 31.29 -5.77
CA ALA A 48 12.30 30.31 -5.10
C ALA A 48 11.50 29.33 -4.21
N ASN A 49 10.52 29.86 -3.48
CA ASN A 49 9.56 29.07 -2.69
C ASN A 49 8.18 29.35 -3.27
N ASN A 50 7.56 28.31 -3.85
CA ASN A 50 6.22 28.41 -4.40
C ASN A 50 5.32 27.57 -3.49
N SER A 51 4.53 28.22 -2.64
CA SER A 51 3.55 27.48 -1.87
C SER A 51 2.50 26.92 -2.82
N SER A 52 2.16 25.65 -2.63
CA SER A 52 1.03 24.98 -3.28
C SER A 52 -0.27 25.80 -3.17
N LYS A 53 -0.43 26.62 -2.12
CA LYS A 53 -1.58 27.52 -1.91
C LYS A 53 -1.60 28.76 -2.81
N GLU A 54 -0.46 29.14 -3.39
CA GLU A 54 -0.34 30.29 -4.31
C GLU A 54 -0.54 29.90 -5.78
N MET A 55 -0.83 28.63 -6.05
CA MET A 55 -1.01 28.13 -7.41
C MET A 55 -2.37 28.57 -7.95
N GLU A 56 -2.40 29.07 -9.20
CA GLU A 56 -3.65 29.51 -9.82
C GLU A 56 -4.55 28.32 -10.15
N ARG A 57 -3.94 27.21 -10.57
CA ARG A 57 -4.63 25.97 -10.94
C ARG A 57 -3.79 24.75 -10.62
N ILE A 58 -4.44 23.67 -10.18
CA ILE A 58 -3.78 22.40 -9.87
C ILE A 58 -4.56 21.26 -10.51
N TYR A 59 -3.83 20.34 -11.13
CA TYR A 59 -4.40 19.22 -11.86
C TYR A 59 -3.67 17.93 -11.53
N SER A 60 -4.41 16.83 -11.51
CA SER A 60 -3.83 15.50 -11.65
C SER A 60 -4.00 15.03 -13.08
N VAL A 61 -2.91 14.68 -13.75
CA VAL A 61 -2.87 14.20 -15.13
C VAL A 61 -2.52 12.71 -15.13
N GLY A 62 -3.36 11.89 -15.75
CA GLY A 62 -3.11 10.45 -15.90
C GLY A 62 -2.12 10.17 -17.03
N SER A 63 -0.81 10.28 -16.76
CA SER A 63 0.23 10.02 -17.76
C SER A 63 1.58 9.73 -17.10
N ASP A 64 2.44 8.96 -17.76
CA ASP A 64 3.82 8.81 -17.31
C ASP A 64 4.63 10.11 -17.54
N ALA A 65 5.66 10.30 -16.71
CA ALA A 65 6.46 11.53 -16.71
C ALA A 65 7.17 11.81 -18.04
N ALA A 66 7.52 10.78 -18.81
CA ALA A 66 8.20 10.96 -20.09
C ALA A 66 7.22 11.46 -21.17
N SER A 67 6.04 10.84 -21.25
CA SER A 67 4.97 11.27 -22.15
C SER A 67 4.54 12.72 -21.90
N PHE A 68 4.34 13.10 -20.64
CA PHE A 68 3.99 14.47 -20.29
C PHE A 68 5.12 15.47 -20.60
N LEU A 69 6.38 15.09 -20.37
CA LEU A 69 7.51 15.95 -20.73
C LEU A 69 7.62 16.15 -22.24
N CYS A 70 7.44 15.10 -23.05
CA CYS A 70 7.41 15.20 -24.52
C CYS A 70 6.30 16.14 -24.99
N PHE A 71 5.12 16.08 -24.36
CA PHE A 71 4.03 17.03 -24.62
C PHE A 71 4.46 18.48 -24.33
N LEU A 72 5.07 18.74 -23.18
CA LEU A 72 5.56 20.08 -22.84
C LEU A 72 6.61 20.59 -23.85
N LEU A 73 7.56 19.75 -24.26
CA LEU A 73 8.58 20.13 -25.25
C LEU A 73 7.95 20.53 -26.61
N ASN A 74 6.87 19.86 -27.01
CA ASN A 74 6.17 20.21 -28.24
C ASN A 74 5.40 21.54 -28.12
N LEU A 75 4.87 21.86 -26.93
CA LEU A 75 4.18 23.12 -26.65
C LEU A 75 5.11 24.32 -26.46
N GLU A 76 6.39 24.10 -26.16
CA GLU A 76 7.38 25.17 -25.97
C GLU A 76 7.45 26.07 -27.21
N ASN A 77 7.40 25.46 -28.40
CA ASN A 77 7.42 26.17 -29.68
C ASN A 77 6.18 27.03 -29.95
N GLU A 78 5.09 26.83 -29.20
CA GLU A 78 3.82 27.55 -29.35
C GLU A 78 3.62 28.68 -28.34
N GLY A 79 4.61 28.90 -27.45
CA GLY A 79 4.60 29.94 -26.43
C GLY A 79 3.49 29.78 -25.38
N VAL A 80 3.05 28.54 -25.12
CA VAL A 80 1.92 28.24 -24.22
C VAL A 80 2.32 28.32 -22.73
N PHE A 81 3.60 28.12 -22.44
CA PHE A 81 4.19 28.32 -21.12
C PHE A 81 5.58 28.96 -21.27
N ARG A 82 6.08 29.59 -20.20
CA ARG A 82 7.37 30.29 -20.17
C ARG A 82 8.49 29.43 -19.63
N SER A 83 8.21 28.68 -18.56
CA SER A 83 9.21 27.88 -17.89
C SER A 83 8.56 26.76 -17.08
N VAL A 84 9.36 25.75 -16.76
CA VAL A 84 8.96 24.58 -15.98
C VAL A 84 9.97 24.37 -14.87
N ARG A 85 9.47 24.11 -13.66
CA ARG A 85 10.29 23.74 -12.50
C ARG A 85 9.87 22.39 -11.95
N LEU A 86 10.88 21.56 -11.66
CA LEU A 86 10.68 20.33 -10.93
C LEU A 86 10.37 20.62 -9.45
N SER A 87 9.35 19.95 -8.96
CA SER A 87 9.01 19.83 -7.53
C SER A 87 9.62 18.53 -7.01
N PRO A 88 9.85 18.37 -5.70
CA PRO A 88 10.39 17.13 -5.15
C PRO A 88 9.60 15.91 -5.63
N LYS A 89 10.30 14.83 -5.96
CA LYS A 89 9.65 13.53 -6.17
C LYS A 89 9.25 12.97 -4.81
N VAL A 90 7.99 12.59 -4.66
CA VAL A 90 7.48 12.03 -3.41
C VAL A 90 7.66 10.51 -3.43
N ILE A 91 8.36 9.98 -2.42
CA ILE A 91 8.36 8.57 -2.06
C ILE A 91 7.51 8.44 -0.81
N LEU A 92 6.46 7.62 -0.86
CA LEU A 92 5.66 7.29 0.31
C LEU A 92 6.08 5.91 0.83
N LEU A 93 6.56 5.85 2.06
CA LEU A 93 7.02 4.62 2.71
C LEU A 93 6.04 4.20 3.80
N ARG A 94 5.60 2.94 3.76
CA ARG A 94 4.82 2.36 4.86
C ARG A 94 5.75 1.83 5.95
N LEU A 95 5.56 2.30 7.17
CA LEU A 95 6.23 1.80 8.37
C LEU A 95 5.16 1.47 9.42
N MET A 96 5.42 0.53 10.33
CA MET A 96 4.47 0.15 11.38
C MET A 96 5.19 -0.09 12.70
N GLY A 97 4.61 0.35 13.81
CA GLY A 97 5.23 0.27 15.14
C GLY A 97 5.84 1.61 15.55
N ASP A 98 7.03 1.60 16.16
CA ASP A 98 7.77 2.83 16.46
C ASP A 98 8.51 3.35 15.23
N VAL A 99 7.77 4.09 14.42
CA VAL A 99 8.24 4.62 13.14
C VAL A 99 9.37 5.64 13.29
N ASP A 100 9.44 6.37 14.41
CA ASP A 100 10.40 7.46 14.60
C ASP A 100 11.85 6.97 14.52
N ARG A 101 12.15 5.78 15.04
CA ARG A 101 13.51 5.20 14.95
C ARG A 101 13.95 4.90 13.53
N ALA A 102 13.03 4.38 12.71
CA ALA A 102 13.31 4.13 11.31
C ALA A 102 13.47 5.46 10.56
N ILE A 103 12.64 6.46 10.87
CA ILE A 103 12.76 7.81 10.31
C ILE A 103 14.13 8.42 10.64
N ASP A 104 14.57 8.37 11.90
CA ASP A 104 15.87 8.88 12.34
C ASP A 104 17.03 8.16 11.64
N ARG A 105 16.92 6.85 11.45
CA ARG A 105 17.90 6.04 10.72
C ARG A 105 17.99 6.46 9.24
N ILE A 106 16.85 6.64 8.58
CA ILE A 106 16.76 7.08 7.19
C ILE A 106 17.31 8.51 7.06
N GLU A 107 16.95 9.41 7.99
CA GLU A 107 17.45 10.79 8.06
C GLU A 107 18.97 10.81 8.11
N SER A 108 19.55 10.07 9.06
CA SER A 108 21.01 9.98 9.20
C SER A 108 21.70 9.36 7.98
N HIS A 109 21.08 8.38 7.31
CA HIS A 109 21.69 7.70 6.17
C HIS A 109 21.78 8.62 4.94
N PHE A 110 20.72 9.38 4.66
CA PHE A 110 20.64 10.24 3.47
C PHE A 110 21.04 11.70 3.74
N GLY A 111 21.44 12.04 4.97
CA GLY A 111 21.69 13.43 5.39
C GLY A 111 20.47 14.32 5.13
N ALA A 112 19.28 13.77 5.37
CA ALA A 112 18.04 14.40 4.93
C ALA A 112 17.62 15.54 5.87
N ALA A 113 16.99 16.57 5.32
CA ALA A 113 16.37 17.63 6.09
C ALA A 113 14.99 17.18 6.59
N ARG A 114 14.76 17.32 7.90
CA ARG A 114 13.49 17.00 8.57
C ARG A 114 12.50 18.16 8.50
N GLY A 115 11.22 17.87 8.29
CA GLY A 115 10.15 18.86 8.29
C GLY A 115 8.77 18.22 8.14
N SER A 116 7.73 19.02 7.98
CA SER A 116 6.41 18.49 7.58
C SER A 116 6.37 18.26 6.07
N PHE A 117 5.46 17.39 5.61
CA PHE A 117 5.25 17.15 4.18
C PHE A 117 5.00 18.46 3.41
N GLU A 118 4.05 19.28 3.86
CA GLU A 118 3.65 20.52 3.20
C GLU A 118 4.79 21.54 3.16
N THR A 119 5.49 21.73 4.29
CA THR A 119 6.61 22.68 4.37
C THR A 119 7.74 22.28 3.43
N LEU A 120 8.12 21.00 3.43
CA LEU A 120 9.20 20.52 2.57
C LEU A 120 8.81 20.57 1.09
N LEU A 121 7.55 20.29 0.75
CA LEU A 121 7.07 20.38 -0.63
C LEU A 121 7.11 21.82 -1.17
N ASP A 122 6.71 22.79 -0.35
CA ASP A 122 6.61 24.21 -0.72
C ASP A 122 7.99 24.90 -0.78
N GLU A 123 8.91 24.54 0.12
CA GLU A 123 10.23 25.18 0.26
C GLU A 123 11.33 24.53 -0.59
N LYS A 124 11.22 23.24 -0.91
CA LYS A 124 12.29 22.50 -1.57
C LYS A 124 12.08 22.40 -3.09
N GLY A 125 13.18 22.39 -3.82
CA GLY A 125 13.21 22.30 -5.28
C GLY A 125 13.34 20.87 -5.80
N ALA A 126 14.16 20.67 -6.83
CA ALA A 126 14.46 19.35 -7.34
C ALA A 126 15.14 18.49 -6.27
N GLY A 127 14.66 17.26 -6.10
CA GLY A 127 15.14 16.33 -5.08
C GLY A 127 14.09 15.27 -4.79
N THR A 128 14.22 14.61 -3.64
CA THR A 128 13.30 13.55 -3.21
C THR A 128 12.78 13.87 -1.82
N LEU A 129 11.46 13.86 -1.68
CA LEU A 129 10.74 13.95 -0.42
C LEU A 129 10.29 12.55 -0.02
N ILE A 130 10.68 12.09 1.17
CA ILE A 130 10.28 10.82 1.74
C ILE A 130 9.22 11.11 2.81
N ALA A 131 8.00 10.68 2.55
CA ALA A 131 6.88 10.74 3.46
C ALA A 131 6.60 9.35 4.04
N PHE A 132 6.00 9.29 5.23
CA PHE A 132 5.73 8.04 5.92
C PHE A 132 4.26 7.89 6.23
N THR A 133 3.77 6.65 6.27
CA THR A 133 2.41 6.33 6.71
C THR A 133 2.37 4.94 7.36
N GLU A 134 1.38 4.70 8.22
CA GLU A 134 1.07 3.36 8.70
C GLU A 134 -0.01 2.66 7.87
N LYS A 135 -0.74 3.43 7.04
CA LYS A 135 -1.81 2.92 6.20
C LYS A 135 -1.24 2.10 5.05
N SER A 136 -2.05 1.17 4.55
CA SER A 136 -1.71 0.36 3.38
C SER A 136 -1.60 1.23 2.13
N LEU A 137 -0.50 1.09 1.40
CA LEU A 137 -0.26 1.80 0.14
C LEU A 137 -1.14 1.26 -1.01
N GLN A 138 -1.91 0.20 -0.78
CA GLN A 138 -2.87 -0.35 -1.72
C GLN A 138 -4.19 0.46 -1.80
N LYS A 139 -4.39 1.41 -0.89
CA LYS A 139 -5.50 2.36 -0.90
C LYS A 139 -4.96 3.76 -1.20
N SER A 140 -5.84 4.67 -1.64
CA SER A 140 -5.47 6.08 -1.69
C SER A 140 -5.10 6.55 -0.28
N ILE A 141 -4.00 7.29 -0.19
CA ILE A 141 -3.48 7.82 1.06
C ILE A 141 -3.76 9.31 1.06
N SER A 142 -4.53 9.77 2.05
CA SER A 142 -4.71 11.20 2.21
C SER A 142 -3.47 11.82 2.85
N ILE A 143 -3.22 13.11 2.60
CA ILE A 143 -2.19 13.87 3.33
C ILE A 143 -2.40 13.75 4.86
N SER A 144 -3.65 13.66 5.33
CA SER A 144 -3.94 13.48 6.77
C SER A 144 -3.60 12.10 7.33
N ASP A 145 -3.38 11.10 6.47
CA ASP A 145 -2.93 9.76 6.87
C ASP A 145 -1.40 9.65 6.96
N MET A 146 -0.67 10.72 6.64
CA MET A 146 0.79 10.76 6.72
C MET A 146 1.26 11.01 8.14
N HIS A 147 2.44 10.48 8.44
CA HIS A 147 3.17 10.82 9.64
C HIS A 147 3.52 12.32 9.64
N PRO A 148 3.48 13.02 10.80
CA PRO A 148 3.76 14.46 10.87
C PRO A 148 5.15 14.85 10.37
N VAL A 149 6.10 13.91 10.43
CA VAL A 149 7.48 14.08 9.96
C VAL A 149 7.63 13.52 8.55
N SER A 150 8.30 14.28 7.70
CA SER A 150 8.81 13.89 6.39
C SER A 150 10.28 14.30 6.27
N LEU A 151 10.98 13.71 5.31
CA LEU A 151 12.39 13.96 5.05
C LEU A 151 12.59 14.46 3.62
N PHE A 152 13.56 15.35 3.41
CA PHE A 152 13.97 15.79 2.07
C PHE A 152 15.47 15.60 1.86
N THR A 153 15.84 15.10 0.69
CA THR A 153 17.25 15.00 0.27
C THR A 153 17.38 15.35 -1.20
N GLU A 154 18.53 15.90 -1.59
CA GLU A 154 18.86 16.17 -3.00
C GLU A 154 19.22 14.89 -3.77
N SER A 155 19.34 13.76 -3.07
CA SER A 155 19.58 12.45 -3.67
C SER A 155 18.46 12.04 -4.63
N SER A 156 18.83 11.31 -5.67
CA SER A 156 17.89 10.88 -6.71
C SER A 156 16.92 9.80 -6.20
N SER A 157 15.65 9.91 -6.61
CA SER A 157 14.62 8.96 -6.19
C SER A 157 14.94 7.49 -6.53
N PRO A 158 15.57 7.12 -7.66
CA PRO A 158 15.93 5.72 -7.93
C PRO A 158 16.96 5.17 -6.96
N SER A 159 17.96 5.98 -6.56
CA SER A 159 18.98 5.58 -5.60
C SER A 159 18.37 5.33 -4.22
N ILE A 160 17.47 6.21 -3.80
CA ILE A 160 16.76 6.09 -2.52
C ILE A 160 15.86 4.85 -2.54
N LEU A 161 15.05 4.66 -3.59
CA LEU A 161 14.19 3.47 -3.72
C LEU A 161 14.99 2.18 -3.71
N GLY A 162 16.12 2.13 -4.43
CA GLY A 162 17.02 0.97 -4.43
C GLY A 162 17.55 0.65 -3.04
N HIS A 163 18.02 1.67 -2.31
CA HIS A 163 18.50 1.50 -0.94
C HIS A 163 17.38 1.09 0.03
N LEU A 164 16.27 1.82 0.04
CA LEU A 164 15.12 1.51 0.89
C LEU A 164 14.57 0.10 0.64
N GLY A 165 14.58 -0.36 -0.61
CA GLY A 165 14.19 -1.73 -0.96
C GLY A 165 15.12 -2.78 -0.36
N ILE A 166 16.44 -2.63 -0.56
CA ILE A 166 17.46 -3.56 -0.03
C ILE A 166 17.40 -3.63 1.50
N HIS A 167 17.20 -2.50 2.16
CA HIS A 167 17.22 -2.37 3.62
C HIS A 167 15.81 -2.39 4.25
N SER A 168 14.78 -2.77 3.49
CA SER A 168 13.38 -2.75 3.94
C SER A 168 13.14 -3.51 5.24
N LEU A 169 13.74 -4.69 5.39
CA LEU A 169 13.67 -5.49 6.62
C LEU A 169 14.40 -4.83 7.80
N GLU A 170 15.51 -4.14 7.57
CA GLU A 170 16.23 -3.38 8.62
C GLU A 170 15.32 -2.30 9.20
N TYR A 171 14.67 -1.50 8.35
CA TYR A 171 13.76 -0.44 8.80
C TYR A 171 12.53 -0.99 9.51
N LEU A 172 11.93 -2.07 9.00
CA LEU A 172 10.82 -2.73 9.69
C LEU A 172 11.24 -3.23 11.07
N ASN A 173 12.43 -3.83 11.20
CA ASN A 173 12.95 -4.31 12.48
C ASN A 173 13.15 -3.18 13.50
N LEU A 174 13.62 -2.01 13.06
CA LEU A 174 13.76 -0.84 13.93
C LEU A 174 12.43 -0.41 14.55
N CYS A 175 11.33 -0.53 13.80
CA CYS A 175 10.01 -0.17 14.28
C CYS A 175 9.40 -1.18 15.27
N LEU A 176 9.91 -2.42 15.35
CA LEU A 176 9.27 -3.50 16.11
C LEU A 176 9.60 -3.54 17.61
N HIS A 177 10.42 -2.63 18.16
CA HIS A 177 10.68 -2.52 19.61
C HIS A 177 10.94 -3.86 20.33
N ASN A 178 12.02 -4.55 19.97
CA ASN A 178 12.40 -5.86 20.54
C ASN A 178 11.31 -6.95 20.43
N ARG A 179 10.26 -6.75 19.62
CA ARG A 179 9.34 -7.83 19.27
C ARG A 179 9.93 -8.60 18.12
N ASP A 180 10.06 -9.90 18.32
CA ASP A 180 10.36 -10.81 17.25
C ASP A 180 9.18 -10.88 16.28
N TRP A 181 9.51 -11.05 15.02
CA TRP A 181 8.54 -11.47 14.03
C TRP A 181 7.90 -12.80 14.45
N ASN A 182 6.60 -12.92 14.20
CA ASN A 182 5.90 -14.17 14.39
C ASN A 182 6.13 -15.07 13.17
N GLU A 183 6.80 -16.20 13.37
CA GLU A 183 6.79 -17.30 12.42
C GLU A 183 5.54 -18.15 12.67
N LEU A 184 4.64 -18.15 11.69
CA LEU A 184 3.36 -18.83 11.73
C LEU A 184 3.27 -19.90 10.65
N ASP A 185 2.75 -21.05 11.02
CA ASP A 185 2.43 -22.11 10.07
C ASP A 185 0.94 -22.14 9.80
N ILE A 186 0.58 -21.96 8.53
CA ILE A 186 -0.79 -22.08 8.05
C ILE A 186 -0.93 -23.45 7.39
N LYS A 187 -1.87 -24.26 7.85
CA LYS A 187 -2.21 -25.54 7.23
C LYS A 187 -3.56 -25.43 6.55
N ILE A 188 -3.58 -25.69 5.25
CA ILE A 188 -4.77 -25.70 4.43
C ILE A 188 -5.23 -27.15 4.29
N TYR A 189 -6.43 -27.45 4.79
CA TYR A 189 -7.12 -28.72 4.57
C TYR A 189 -8.28 -28.47 3.63
N ASP A 190 -8.28 -29.18 2.51
CA ASP A 190 -9.34 -29.10 1.53
C ASP A 190 -9.80 -30.50 1.13
N SER A 191 -11.08 -30.77 1.40
CA SER A 191 -11.75 -32.01 1.04
C SER A 191 -12.14 -32.08 -0.44
N TYR A 192 -12.12 -30.96 -1.16
CA TYR A 192 -12.57 -30.83 -2.55
C TYR A 192 -11.42 -30.79 -3.56
N GLY A 193 -10.17 -30.78 -3.12
CA GLY A 193 -8.99 -30.89 -4.00
C GLY A 193 -8.58 -29.59 -4.72
N ASN A 194 -9.16 -28.45 -4.38
CA ASN A 194 -8.90 -27.11 -4.87
C ASN A 194 -7.82 -26.37 -4.04
N PHE A 195 -6.75 -27.06 -3.63
CA PHE A 195 -5.67 -26.48 -2.81
C PHE A 195 -5.05 -25.23 -3.44
N GLU A 196 -4.81 -25.27 -4.75
CA GLU A 196 -4.25 -24.15 -5.50
C GLU A 196 -5.14 -22.90 -5.40
N LEU A 197 -6.46 -23.07 -5.47
CA LEU A 197 -7.38 -21.95 -5.33
C LEU A 197 -7.31 -21.35 -3.92
N HIS A 198 -7.30 -22.19 -2.89
CA HIS A 198 -7.23 -21.73 -1.51
C HIS A 198 -5.90 -21.06 -1.18
N TYR A 199 -4.80 -21.59 -1.72
CA TYR A 199 -3.49 -20.97 -1.64
C TYR A 199 -3.47 -19.61 -2.35
N ARG A 200 -3.97 -19.50 -3.58
CA ARG A 200 -4.06 -18.22 -4.31
C ARG A 200 -4.93 -17.18 -3.59
N ARG A 201 -6.02 -17.61 -2.94
CA ARG A 201 -6.85 -16.74 -2.09
C ARG A 201 -6.08 -16.23 -0.87
N LEU A 202 -5.33 -17.11 -0.20
CA LEU A 202 -4.49 -16.73 0.93
C LEU A 202 -3.39 -15.76 0.50
N LEU A 203 -2.62 -16.09 -0.55
CA LEU A 203 -1.56 -15.26 -1.10
C LEU A 203 -2.09 -13.87 -1.45
N PHE A 204 -3.19 -13.79 -2.18
CA PHE A 204 -3.83 -12.54 -2.55
C PHE A 204 -4.15 -11.67 -1.32
N ILE A 205 -4.68 -12.25 -0.25
CA ILE A 205 -5.02 -11.49 0.96
C ILE A 205 -3.78 -11.06 1.74
N VAL A 206 -2.75 -11.92 1.83
CA VAL A 206 -1.49 -11.58 2.49
C VAL A 206 -0.83 -10.38 1.78
N GLU A 207 -0.83 -10.38 0.45
CA GLU A 207 -0.32 -9.28 -0.37
C GLU A 207 -1.19 -8.02 -0.26
N ALA A 208 -2.51 -8.16 -0.46
CA ALA A 208 -3.43 -7.02 -0.49
C ALA A 208 -3.51 -6.27 0.86
N LEU A 209 -3.39 -7.00 1.97
CA LEU A 209 -3.37 -6.42 3.31
C LEU A 209 -1.95 -6.11 3.81
N GLU A 210 -0.92 -6.52 3.06
CA GLU A 210 0.50 -6.43 3.39
C GLU A 210 0.77 -6.97 4.81
N THR A 211 0.25 -8.17 5.11
CA THR A 211 0.26 -8.74 6.47
C THR A 211 1.55 -9.45 6.82
N GLY A 212 2.43 -9.72 5.87
CA GLY A 212 3.70 -10.40 6.11
C GLY A 212 4.31 -10.97 4.83
N LEU A 213 5.29 -11.85 5.02
CA LEU A 213 6.05 -12.50 3.95
C LEU A 213 5.85 -14.01 4.01
N ILE A 214 5.63 -14.65 2.86
CA ILE A 214 5.63 -16.11 2.77
C ILE A 214 7.08 -16.58 2.58
N LEU A 215 7.59 -17.35 3.54
CA LEU A 215 8.99 -17.83 3.55
C LEU A 215 9.13 -19.23 2.95
N GLY A 216 8.04 -19.97 2.83
CA GLY A 216 8.11 -21.30 2.25
C GLY A 216 6.77 -22.01 2.22
N GLU A 217 6.72 -22.98 1.32
CA GLU A 217 5.53 -23.75 1.02
C GLU A 217 5.91 -25.21 0.86
N SER A 218 5.01 -26.10 1.29
CA SER A 218 5.28 -27.53 1.19
C SER A 218 4.00 -28.35 1.27
N TRP A 219 3.99 -29.46 0.56
CA TRP A 219 3.05 -30.54 0.80
C TRP A 219 3.44 -31.29 2.07
N GLY A 220 2.44 -31.61 2.89
CA GLY A 220 2.60 -32.41 4.09
C GLY A 220 1.49 -33.44 4.23
N ARG A 221 1.61 -34.26 5.27
CA ARG A 221 0.55 -35.15 5.72
C ARG A 221 0.35 -34.98 7.21
N ASP A 222 -0.89 -34.82 7.63
CA ASP A 222 -1.26 -34.86 9.04
C ASP A 222 -2.01 -36.15 9.35
N ALA A 223 -1.77 -36.71 10.53
CA ALA A 223 -2.54 -37.84 11.03
C ALA A 223 -3.93 -37.34 11.46
N ALA A 224 -4.96 -37.64 10.68
CA ALA A 224 -6.35 -37.41 11.07
C ALA A 224 -6.83 -38.44 12.09
N SER A 225 -6.26 -39.66 12.07
CA SER A 225 -6.40 -40.69 13.10
C SER A 225 -5.19 -41.64 13.04
N VAL A 226 -5.12 -42.64 13.93
CA VAL A 226 -4.02 -43.64 13.98
C VAL A 226 -3.80 -44.35 12.63
N PHE A 227 -4.83 -44.42 11.76
CA PHE A 227 -4.77 -45.13 10.48
C PHE A 227 -5.07 -44.26 9.25
N GLN A 228 -5.30 -42.96 9.41
CA GLN A 228 -5.64 -42.07 8.31
C GLN A 228 -4.74 -40.85 8.29
N SER A 229 -4.06 -40.64 7.16
CA SER A 229 -3.32 -39.40 6.88
C SER A 229 -4.08 -38.54 5.88
N VAL A 230 -4.25 -37.27 6.18
CA VAL A 230 -4.85 -36.29 5.26
C VAL A 230 -3.74 -35.43 4.67
N GLY A 231 -3.78 -35.22 3.36
CA GLY A 231 -2.87 -34.31 2.67
C GLY A 231 -3.13 -32.87 3.11
N ILE A 232 -2.06 -32.15 3.44
CA ILE A 232 -2.13 -30.74 3.83
C ILE A 232 -1.19 -29.93 2.96
N TYR A 233 -1.59 -28.69 2.68
CA TYR A 233 -0.67 -27.69 2.14
C TYR A 233 -0.24 -26.77 3.27
N ARG A 234 1.07 -26.67 3.52
CA ARG A 234 1.65 -25.87 4.60
C ARG A 234 2.29 -24.63 4.01
N VAL A 235 1.90 -23.46 4.53
CA VAL A 235 2.47 -22.15 4.20
C VAL A 235 3.12 -21.56 5.46
N ARG A 236 4.40 -21.21 5.37
CA ARG A 236 5.13 -20.50 6.43
C ARG A 236 5.01 -19.00 6.21
N LEU A 237 4.29 -18.33 7.10
CA LEU A 237 4.09 -16.89 7.11
C LEU A 237 4.97 -16.25 8.19
N PHE A 238 5.71 -15.22 7.80
CA PHE A 238 6.46 -14.38 8.71
C PHE A 238 5.78 -13.01 8.81
N THR A 239 5.35 -12.64 10.00
CA THR A 239 4.50 -11.45 10.19
C THR A 239 4.82 -10.71 11.48
N PHE A 240 4.73 -9.39 11.44
CA PHE A 240 4.76 -8.53 12.62
C PHE A 240 3.41 -8.49 13.36
N LEU A 241 2.33 -8.99 12.75
CA LEU A 241 1.01 -8.98 13.35
C LEU A 241 0.90 -10.04 14.45
N PRO A 242 0.13 -9.76 15.52
CA PRO A 242 -0.18 -10.76 16.52
C PRO A 242 -0.82 -12.00 15.87
N PRO A 243 -0.50 -13.22 16.32
CA PRO A 243 -1.02 -14.44 15.71
C PRO A 243 -2.56 -14.50 15.67
N LEU A 244 -3.23 -13.90 16.66
CA LEU A 244 -4.70 -13.82 16.71
C LEU A 244 -5.29 -12.99 15.55
N GLU A 245 -4.61 -11.93 15.10
CA GLU A 245 -5.04 -11.12 13.95
C GLU A 245 -4.99 -11.93 12.64
N ILE A 246 -3.94 -12.75 12.47
CA ILE A 246 -3.87 -13.69 11.34
C ILE A 246 -4.98 -14.72 11.44
N LYS A 247 -5.29 -15.23 12.65
CA LYS A 247 -6.38 -16.20 12.80
C LYS A 247 -7.74 -15.63 12.39
N LYS A 248 -8.01 -14.35 12.64
CA LYS A 248 -9.23 -13.66 12.15
C LYS A 248 -9.32 -13.70 10.63
N ILE A 249 -8.22 -13.33 9.96
CA ILE A 249 -8.12 -13.34 8.49
C ILE A 249 -8.42 -14.75 7.93
N LEU A 250 -7.74 -15.77 8.46
CA LEU A 250 -7.93 -17.16 8.01
C LEU A 250 -9.37 -17.64 8.23
N THR A 251 -9.96 -17.31 9.38
CA THR A 251 -11.35 -17.66 9.69
C THR A 251 -12.32 -17.02 8.69
N GLY A 252 -12.06 -15.80 8.22
CA GLY A 252 -12.83 -15.17 7.14
C GLY A 252 -12.63 -15.85 5.77
N LEU A 253 -11.43 -16.36 5.48
CA LEU A 253 -11.10 -17.07 4.24
C LEU A 253 -11.75 -18.46 4.14
N GLU A 254 -12.04 -19.11 5.27
CA GLU A 254 -12.72 -20.41 5.32
C GLU A 254 -14.13 -20.38 4.71
N TYR A 255 -14.79 -19.22 4.72
CA TYR A 255 -16.19 -19.05 4.34
C TYR A 255 -16.34 -18.18 3.09
N LEU A 256 -17.42 -18.45 2.35
CA LEU A 256 -17.95 -17.57 1.31
C LEU A 256 -18.98 -16.60 1.91
N GLU A 257 -19.33 -15.56 1.15
CA GLU A 257 -20.35 -14.56 1.52
C GLU A 257 -21.71 -15.19 1.87
N ASN A 258 -22.10 -16.26 1.17
CA ASN A 258 -23.33 -17.01 1.46
C ASN A 258 -23.26 -17.88 2.74
N GLY A 259 -22.11 -17.90 3.43
CA GLY A 259 -21.89 -18.71 4.62
C GLY A 259 -21.46 -20.15 4.36
N LYS A 260 -21.27 -20.56 3.10
CA LYS A 260 -20.73 -21.89 2.77
C LYS A 260 -19.26 -21.91 3.19
N ARG A 261 -18.90 -22.87 4.06
CA ARG A 261 -17.50 -23.18 4.36
C ARG A 261 -16.92 -23.99 3.21
N ILE A 262 -15.77 -23.56 2.71
CA ILE A 262 -15.12 -24.17 1.53
C ILE A 262 -13.74 -24.74 1.82
N VAL A 263 -13.10 -24.35 2.93
CA VAL A 263 -11.76 -24.81 3.32
C VAL A 263 -11.60 -24.75 4.83
N ASP A 264 -10.70 -25.55 5.40
CA ASP A 264 -10.23 -25.38 6.78
C ASP A 264 -8.80 -24.85 6.79
N MET A 265 -8.56 -23.77 7.55
CA MET A 265 -7.26 -23.14 7.67
C MET A 265 -6.85 -23.08 9.14
N ASP A 266 -5.93 -23.97 9.52
CA ASP A 266 -5.34 -23.95 10.84
C ASP A 266 -4.12 -23.03 10.90
N LEU A 267 -3.95 -22.40 12.06
CA LEU A 267 -2.82 -21.54 12.36
C LEU A 267 -2.05 -22.12 13.53
N TYR A 268 -0.73 -22.18 13.40
CA TYR A 268 0.17 -22.56 14.47
C TYR A 268 1.21 -21.47 14.69
N ALA A 269 1.46 -21.13 15.96
CA ALA A 269 2.58 -20.31 16.39
C ALA A 269 3.49 -21.16 17.26
N GLN A 270 4.77 -21.32 16.89
CA GLN A 270 5.75 -22.11 17.65
C GLN A 270 5.21 -23.52 18.04
N LYS A 271 4.60 -24.23 17.08
CA LYS A 271 3.95 -25.56 17.23
C LYS A 271 2.63 -25.59 18.00
N ASN A 272 2.19 -24.48 18.59
CA ASN A 272 0.91 -24.39 19.28
C ASN A 272 -0.19 -23.98 18.31
N LYS A 273 -1.28 -24.77 18.25
CA LYS A 273 -2.46 -24.44 17.44
C LYS A 273 -3.24 -23.30 18.07
N ILE A 274 -3.44 -22.22 17.32
CA ILE A 274 -4.33 -21.12 17.70
C ILE A 274 -5.74 -21.49 17.31
N ARG A 275 -6.61 -21.61 18.30
CA ARG A 275 -7.97 -22.11 18.13
C ARG A 275 -8.90 -20.97 17.74
N TRP A 276 -9.87 -21.29 16.88
CA TRP A 276 -10.95 -20.34 16.56
C TRP A 276 -11.76 -19.93 17.80
N THR A 277 -11.79 -20.75 18.86
CA THR A 277 -12.48 -20.45 20.11
C THR A 277 -11.90 -19.24 20.83
N GLU A 278 -10.63 -18.91 20.58
CA GLU A 278 -9.96 -17.71 21.11
C GLU A 278 -10.47 -16.42 20.43
N LEU A 279 -11.22 -16.54 19.33
CA LEU A 279 -11.85 -15.41 18.63
C LEU A 279 -13.29 -15.10 19.08
N ARG A 280 -13.85 -15.90 19.99
CA ARG A 280 -15.25 -15.73 20.43
C ARG A 280 -15.44 -14.37 21.09
N THR A 281 -16.49 -13.66 20.67
CA THR A 281 -16.98 -12.45 21.36
C THR A 281 -18.19 -12.81 22.23
N PRO A 282 -18.61 -11.94 23.16
CA PRO A 282 -19.84 -12.15 23.91
C PRO A 282 -21.07 -12.34 23.00
N GLU A 283 -21.11 -11.66 21.84
CA GLU A 283 -22.23 -11.73 20.91
C GLU A 283 -22.19 -12.96 19.98
N VAL A 284 -21.01 -13.50 19.64
CA VAL A 284 -20.88 -14.55 18.61
C VAL A 284 -20.12 -15.77 19.13
N LYS A 285 -20.85 -16.90 19.20
CA LYS A 285 -20.35 -18.16 19.78
C LYS A 285 -20.06 -19.24 18.74
N GLU A 286 -20.71 -19.16 17.58
CA GLU A 286 -20.60 -20.14 16.50
C GLU A 286 -19.50 -19.80 15.51
N LYS A 287 -18.72 -20.81 15.09
CA LYS A 287 -17.60 -20.61 14.15
C LYS A 287 -18.07 -20.05 12.80
N ALA A 288 -19.25 -20.47 12.33
CA ALA A 288 -19.79 -20.00 11.05
C ALA A 288 -20.17 -18.52 11.06
N GLU A 289 -20.70 -18.03 12.18
CA GLU A 289 -21.02 -16.62 12.36
C GLU A 289 -19.75 -15.77 12.46
N LEU A 290 -18.75 -16.24 13.20
CA LEU A 290 -17.41 -15.61 13.22
C LEU A 290 -16.79 -15.58 11.83
N GLY A 291 -16.91 -16.66 11.06
CA GLY A 291 -16.44 -16.74 9.68
C GLY A 291 -17.07 -15.68 8.79
N LYS A 292 -18.40 -15.54 8.81
CA LYS A 292 -19.11 -14.49 8.07
C LYS A 292 -18.69 -13.08 8.49
N MET A 293 -18.60 -12.84 9.80
CA MET A 293 -18.18 -11.55 10.35
C MET A 293 -16.78 -11.17 9.86
N TYR A 294 -15.80 -12.07 10.02
CA TYR A 294 -14.42 -11.79 9.59
C TYR A 294 -14.28 -11.75 8.07
N HIS A 295 -15.14 -12.45 7.31
CA HIS A 295 -15.20 -12.29 5.86
C HIS A 295 -15.61 -10.86 5.47
N GLY A 296 -16.66 -10.32 6.09
CA GLY A 296 -17.09 -8.92 5.89
C GLY A 296 -15.99 -7.93 6.25
N LEU A 297 -15.41 -8.05 7.45
CA LEU A 297 -14.31 -7.19 7.90
C LEU A 297 -13.07 -7.27 7.00
N LEU A 298 -12.82 -8.43 6.39
CA LEU A 298 -11.75 -8.61 5.43
C LEU A 298 -12.03 -7.85 4.13
N LEU A 299 -13.26 -7.88 3.63
CA LEU A 299 -13.65 -7.13 2.43
C LEU A 299 -13.57 -5.62 2.64
N ASP A 300 -13.97 -5.10 3.81
CA ASP A 300 -13.88 -3.67 4.14
C ASP A 300 -12.43 -3.14 4.12
N ARG A 301 -11.47 -4.05 4.34
CA ARG A 301 -10.04 -3.73 4.30
C ARG A 301 -9.46 -3.73 2.90
N LEU A 302 -10.16 -4.23 1.89
CA LEU A 302 -9.72 -4.21 0.49
C LEU A 302 -10.15 -2.91 -0.20
N SER A 303 -9.44 -2.51 -1.26
CA SER A 303 -9.96 -1.52 -2.22
C SER A 303 -11.02 -2.16 -3.12
N GLU A 304 -11.84 -1.36 -3.80
CA GLU A 304 -12.89 -1.87 -4.70
C GLU A 304 -12.33 -2.82 -5.76
N LYS A 305 -11.20 -2.47 -6.38
CA LYS A 305 -10.50 -3.31 -7.37
C LYS A 305 -10.03 -4.63 -6.76
N GLN A 306 -9.51 -4.59 -5.53
CA GLN A 306 -9.07 -5.78 -4.81
C GLN A 306 -10.26 -6.67 -4.41
N ALA A 307 -11.35 -6.08 -3.92
CA ALA A 307 -12.58 -6.80 -3.58
C ALA A 307 -13.17 -7.49 -4.82
N ALA A 308 -13.21 -6.82 -5.96
CA ALA A 308 -13.65 -7.41 -7.23
C ALA A 308 -12.76 -8.58 -7.67
N ARG A 309 -11.42 -8.45 -7.54
CA ARG A 309 -10.49 -9.55 -7.81
C ARG A 309 -10.64 -10.71 -6.83
N PHE A 310 -10.91 -10.43 -5.55
CA PHE A 310 -11.15 -11.47 -4.56
C PHE A 310 -12.48 -12.20 -4.82
N ALA A 311 -13.51 -11.48 -5.24
CA ALA A 311 -14.80 -12.05 -5.64
C ALA A 311 -14.65 -13.00 -6.84
N SER A 312 -13.79 -12.68 -7.82
CA SER A 312 -13.54 -13.58 -8.96
C SER A 312 -12.80 -14.86 -8.56
N LEU A 313 -11.94 -14.82 -7.52
CA LEU A 313 -11.36 -16.02 -6.91
C LEU A 313 -12.44 -16.82 -6.15
N ASN A 314 -13.29 -16.17 -5.37
CA ASN A 314 -14.37 -16.84 -4.64
C ASN A 314 -15.39 -17.51 -5.59
N ALA A 315 -15.63 -16.94 -6.78
CA ALA A 315 -16.52 -17.52 -7.78
C ALA A 315 -16.02 -18.88 -8.30
N GLN A 316 -14.70 -19.12 -8.30
CA GLN A 316 -14.10 -20.40 -8.70
C GLN A 316 -14.30 -21.50 -7.64
N ALA A 317 -14.70 -21.14 -6.41
CA ALA A 317 -14.95 -22.08 -5.31
C ALA A 317 -16.41 -22.57 -5.23
N LYS A 318 -17.29 -22.12 -6.14
CA LYS A 318 -18.72 -22.45 -6.13
C LYS A 318 -18.98 -23.86 -6.64
#